data_AF-A0A507EAN7-F1
#
_entry.id   AF-A0A507EAN7-F1
#
_cell.length_a   1.000
_cell.length_b   1.000
_cell.length_c   1.000
_cell.angle_alpha   90.00
_cell.angle_beta   90.00
_cell.angle_gamma   90.00
#
_symmetry.space_group_name_H-M   'P 1'
#
loop_
_entity.id
_entity.type
_entity.pdbx_description
1 polymer ?
#
loop_
_entity_poly.entity_id
_entity_poly.type
_entity_poly.pdbx_seq_one_letter_code
_entity_poly.pdbx_strand_id
1 'polypeptide(L)'
;MQEPFTKVVLVTGANSGVGYGIMQRLIEHSLEARAEATTVLVMGCRSRARAEAARGKLLGEARKTAKRDVPESMIQILLVDLSDTENVFKACTEFKKRFTRLDALHLNAGILPCTAMDVPTGIRNLITRPSYVAQTGGDFFKQEIGVTTAEGLSAVFAANVFGHYIMTKELLSHMTPGARVLWFSSTTASTPAFFDATDYQCLKGDHPYESSKRLCEILAVQLNHELREKNVNVFVVSPGNCYTGLMGQGAVIDMCIVVVLHLMRLLYISGCNVSPRNGATAPIYLTNEVTDASSLSPDVLYHSEISPLGSRSVKRLPLSSLENPKTPVHLLQQVEDLYLSFREKAVHNGIISA
;
A
#
# COMPACT_ATOMS: atom_id res chain seq x y z
N MET A 1 -35.20 -14.73 -0.22
CA MET A 1 -33.91 -14.57 0.48
C MET A 1 -32.93 -14.04 -0.55
N GLN A 2 -32.37 -12.83 -0.36
CA GLN A 2 -31.26 -12.38 -1.19
C GLN A 2 -30.10 -13.37 -1.02
N GLU A 3 -29.46 -13.80 -2.10
CA GLU A 3 -28.25 -14.60 -1.97
C GLU A 3 -27.21 -13.83 -1.14
N PRO A 4 -26.52 -14.49 -0.21
CA PRO A 4 -25.49 -13.86 0.59
C PRO A 4 -24.41 -13.31 -0.36
N PHE A 5 -24.29 -12.00 -0.39
CA PHE A 5 -23.32 -11.33 -1.22
C PHE A 5 -21.89 -11.65 -0.77
N THR A 6 -20.96 -11.81 -1.71
CA THR A 6 -19.55 -12.07 -1.42
C THR A 6 -18.70 -10.83 -1.65
N LYS A 7 -18.21 -10.19 -0.59
CA LYS A 7 -17.24 -9.08 -0.66
C LYS A 7 -15.89 -9.60 -1.15
N VAL A 8 -15.25 -8.93 -2.10
CA VAL A 8 -13.91 -9.28 -2.59
C VAL A 8 -12.92 -8.17 -2.26
N VAL A 9 -11.85 -8.50 -1.54
CA VAL A 9 -10.79 -7.55 -1.16
C VAL A 9 -9.45 -8.03 -1.70
N LEU A 10 -8.76 -7.21 -2.48
CA LEU A 10 -7.43 -7.51 -3.02
C LEU A 10 -6.37 -6.69 -2.28
N VAL A 11 -5.33 -7.35 -1.77
CA VAL A 11 -4.20 -6.72 -1.08
C VAL A 11 -2.90 -7.07 -1.79
N THR A 12 -2.18 -6.08 -2.31
CA THR A 12 -0.85 -6.29 -2.90
C THR A 12 0.23 -6.38 -1.81
N GLY A 13 1.23 -7.23 -2.00
CA GLY A 13 2.31 -7.45 -1.02
C GLY A 13 1.83 -8.14 0.27
N ALA A 14 0.77 -8.94 0.18
CA ALA A 14 0.08 -9.53 1.33
C ALA A 14 0.84 -10.67 2.04
N ASN A 15 1.96 -11.15 1.47
CA ASN A 15 2.72 -12.26 2.05
C ASN A 15 3.65 -11.87 3.21
N SER A 16 3.83 -10.57 3.50
CA SER A 16 4.76 -10.08 4.52
C SER A 16 4.40 -8.68 4.99
N GLY A 17 5.03 -8.22 6.08
CA GLY A 17 4.93 -6.85 6.56
C GLY A 17 3.48 -6.38 6.74
N VAL A 18 3.22 -5.12 6.39
CA VAL A 18 1.90 -4.47 6.56
C VAL A 18 0.80 -5.20 5.79
N GLY A 19 1.08 -5.67 4.58
CA GLY A 19 0.13 -6.45 3.79
C GLY A 19 -0.37 -7.70 4.51
N TYR A 20 0.53 -8.44 5.17
CA TYR A 20 0.16 -9.58 6.01
C TYR A 20 -0.70 -9.15 7.22
N GLY A 21 -0.34 -8.04 7.87
CA GLY A 21 -1.13 -7.47 8.97
C GLY A 21 -2.54 -7.04 8.56
N ILE A 22 -2.70 -6.52 7.35
CA ILE A 22 -4.02 -6.22 6.76
C ILE A 22 -4.82 -7.50 6.60
N MET A 23 -4.22 -8.56 6.04
CA MET A 23 -4.91 -9.85 5.89
C MET A 23 -5.36 -10.40 7.24
N GLN A 24 -4.52 -10.39 8.27
CA GLN A 24 -4.89 -10.82 9.62
C GLN A 24 -6.15 -10.09 10.12
N ARG A 25 -6.16 -8.76 10.00
CA ARG A 25 -7.29 -7.96 10.48
C ARG A 25 -8.54 -8.07 9.62
N LEU A 26 -8.40 -8.24 8.30
CA LEU A 26 -9.54 -8.50 7.41
C LEU A 26 -10.19 -9.85 7.73
N ILE A 27 -9.41 -10.86 8.07
CA ILE A 27 -9.91 -12.16 8.52
C ILE A 27 -10.68 -12.01 9.84
N GLU A 28 -10.08 -11.35 10.84
CA GLU A 28 -10.73 -11.08 12.14
C GLU A 28 -12.09 -10.40 11.95
N HIS A 29 -12.13 -9.30 11.20
CA HIS A 29 -13.37 -8.57 10.88
C HIS A 29 -14.38 -9.45 10.15
N SER A 30 -13.92 -10.23 9.17
CA SER A 30 -14.79 -11.12 8.41
C SER A 30 -15.38 -12.22 9.30
N LEU A 31 -14.65 -12.72 10.29
CA LEU A 31 -15.13 -13.76 11.20
C LEU A 31 -16.04 -13.23 12.32
N GLU A 32 -15.87 -11.98 12.73
CA GLU A 32 -16.69 -11.33 13.77
C GLU A 32 -18.05 -10.85 13.25
N ALA A 33 -18.15 -10.47 11.97
CA ALA A 33 -19.39 -9.99 11.38
C ALA A 33 -20.51 -11.03 11.49
N ARG A 34 -21.60 -10.71 12.22
CA ARG A 34 -22.84 -11.51 12.25
C ARG A 34 -23.40 -11.51 10.82
N ALA A 35 -23.35 -12.67 10.17
CA ALA A 35 -23.22 -12.77 8.72
C ALA A 35 -24.51 -12.45 7.93
N GLU A 36 -24.42 -11.46 7.04
CA GLU A 36 -25.20 -11.40 5.78
C GLU A 36 -24.30 -11.53 4.53
N ALA A 37 -22.98 -11.33 4.66
CA ALA A 37 -22.02 -11.38 3.56
C ALA A 37 -20.79 -12.26 3.86
N THR A 38 -20.33 -12.99 2.83
CA THR A 38 -19.05 -13.72 2.86
C THR A 38 -17.94 -12.80 2.37
N THR A 39 -16.71 -12.93 2.86
CA THR A 39 -15.55 -12.17 2.34
C THR A 39 -14.53 -13.12 1.72
N VAL A 40 -14.12 -12.83 0.48
CA VAL A 40 -12.96 -13.45 -0.17
C VAL A 40 -11.82 -12.45 -0.18
N LEU A 41 -10.68 -12.88 0.35
CA LEU A 41 -9.47 -12.10 0.46
C LEU A 41 -8.45 -12.59 -0.57
N VAL A 42 -8.04 -11.72 -1.47
CA VAL A 42 -7.09 -12.01 -2.54
C VAL A 42 -5.73 -11.43 -2.19
N MET A 43 -4.72 -12.29 -2.08
CA MET A 43 -3.33 -11.93 -1.83
C MET A 43 -2.60 -11.74 -3.16
N GLY A 44 -2.39 -10.48 -3.55
CA GLY A 44 -1.54 -10.11 -4.69
C GLY A 44 -0.06 -10.21 -4.29
N CYS A 45 0.67 -11.17 -4.83
CA CYS A 45 2.05 -11.45 -4.42
C CYS A 45 2.94 -11.86 -5.59
N ARG A 46 4.20 -11.40 -5.62
CA ARG A 46 5.16 -11.79 -6.66
C ARG A 46 5.64 -13.24 -6.57
N SER A 47 5.77 -13.77 -5.35
CA SER A 47 6.33 -15.10 -5.09
C SER A 47 5.26 -16.06 -4.60
N ARG A 48 4.98 -17.10 -5.41
CA ARG A 48 4.03 -18.17 -5.08
C ARG A 48 4.36 -18.84 -3.74
N ALA A 49 5.60 -19.29 -3.58
CA ALA A 49 6.01 -20.01 -2.37
C ALA A 49 5.83 -19.18 -1.09
N ARG A 50 6.20 -17.89 -1.12
CA ARG A 50 5.99 -17.00 0.03
C ARG A 50 4.51 -16.73 0.28
N ALA A 51 3.72 -16.57 -0.78
CA ALA A 51 2.27 -16.36 -0.67
C ALA A 51 1.56 -17.59 -0.09
N GLU A 52 1.90 -18.80 -0.53
CA GLU A 52 1.32 -20.05 -0.01
C GLU A 52 1.71 -20.28 1.46
N ALA A 53 2.97 -20.03 1.83
CA ALA A 53 3.41 -20.11 3.22
C ALA A 53 2.67 -19.11 4.12
N ALA A 54 2.51 -17.86 3.67
CA ALA A 54 1.75 -16.84 4.40
C ALA A 54 0.26 -17.20 4.51
N ARG A 55 -0.37 -17.65 3.42
CA ARG A 55 -1.75 -18.12 3.38
C ARG A 55 -2.00 -19.27 4.36
N GLY A 56 -1.11 -20.27 4.39
CA GLY A 56 -1.20 -21.39 5.33
C GLY A 56 -1.16 -20.95 6.79
N LYS A 57 -0.25 -20.00 7.12
CA LYS A 57 -0.18 -19.41 8.47
C LYS A 57 -1.45 -18.65 8.83
N LEU A 58 -1.94 -17.77 7.94
CA LEU A 58 -3.16 -16.98 8.15
C LEU A 58 -4.38 -17.88 8.39
N LEU A 59 -4.59 -18.90 7.55
CA LEU A 59 -5.68 -19.87 7.71
C LEU A 59 -5.54 -20.67 9.02
N GLY A 60 -4.32 -21.09 9.36
CA GLY A 60 -4.05 -21.81 10.60
C GLY A 60 -4.30 -20.98 11.85
N GLU A 61 -3.92 -19.70 11.86
CA GLU A 61 -4.22 -18.74 12.93
C GLU A 61 -5.72 -18.49 13.04
N ALA A 62 -6.39 -18.25 11.91
CA ALA A 62 -7.83 -18.00 11.85
C ALA A 62 -8.65 -19.17 12.42
N ARG A 63 -8.32 -20.41 12.04
CA ARG A 63 -9.00 -21.62 12.51
C ARG A 63 -8.89 -21.84 14.02
N LYS A 64 -7.83 -21.32 14.66
CA LYS A 64 -7.65 -21.42 16.12
C LYS A 64 -8.60 -20.50 16.90
N THR A 65 -9.00 -19.36 16.31
CA THR A 65 -9.79 -18.33 16.99
C THR A 65 -11.23 -18.24 16.48
N ALA A 66 -11.52 -18.80 15.30
CA ALA A 66 -12.84 -18.76 14.69
C ALA A 66 -13.87 -19.58 15.48
N LYS A 67 -15.07 -19.03 15.61
CA LYS A 67 -16.25 -19.75 16.13
C LYS A 67 -17.04 -20.49 15.05
N ARG A 68 -16.60 -20.39 13.80
CA ARG A 68 -17.22 -20.95 12.59
C ARG A 68 -16.14 -21.51 11.67
N ASP A 69 -16.56 -22.30 10.69
CA ASP A 69 -15.63 -22.86 9.72
C ASP A 69 -14.91 -21.76 8.92
N VAL A 70 -13.63 -22.00 8.63
CA VAL A 70 -12.75 -21.11 7.87
C VAL A 70 -12.33 -21.85 6.60
N PRO A 71 -13.10 -21.69 5.50
CA PRO A 71 -12.84 -22.40 4.28
C PRO A 71 -11.53 -21.92 3.66
N GLU A 72 -10.83 -22.83 3.00
CA GLU A 72 -9.57 -22.52 2.33
C GLU A 72 -9.75 -21.50 1.19
N SER A 73 -10.96 -21.41 0.61
CA SER A 73 -11.35 -20.43 -0.40
C SER A 73 -11.50 -19.00 0.14
N MET A 74 -11.51 -18.79 1.46
CA MET A 74 -11.51 -17.45 2.06
C MET A 74 -10.27 -16.65 1.65
N ILE A 75 -9.13 -17.31 1.49
CA ILE A 75 -7.87 -16.67 1.09
C ILE A 75 -7.40 -17.27 -0.23
N GLN A 76 -7.40 -16.43 -1.27
CA GLN A 76 -6.94 -16.78 -2.60
C GLN A 76 -5.64 -16.04 -2.94
N ILE A 77 -4.82 -16.63 -3.81
CA ILE A 77 -3.58 -16.00 -4.28
C ILE A 77 -3.78 -15.49 -5.71
N LEU A 78 -3.28 -14.28 -5.96
CA LEU A 78 -3.09 -13.71 -7.29
C LEU A 78 -1.59 -13.43 -7.45
N LEU A 79 -0.96 -14.04 -8.46
CA LEU A 79 0.43 -13.74 -8.75
C LEU A 79 0.51 -12.42 -9.49
N VAL A 80 1.29 -11.48 -8.95
CA VAL A 80 1.53 -10.17 -9.55
C VAL A 80 2.88 -9.64 -9.11
N ASP A 81 3.72 -9.32 -10.09
CA ASP A 81 4.93 -8.52 -9.92
C ASP A 81 4.68 -7.11 -10.46
N LEU A 82 4.65 -6.13 -9.57
CA LEU A 82 4.36 -4.74 -9.93
C LEU A 82 5.50 -4.06 -10.67
N SER A 83 6.69 -4.68 -10.71
CA SER A 83 7.85 -4.17 -11.45
C SER A 83 7.90 -4.63 -12.91
N ASP A 84 6.93 -5.43 -13.36
CA ASP A 84 6.80 -5.97 -14.71
C ASP A 84 5.37 -5.68 -15.21
N THR A 85 5.23 -4.73 -16.15
CA THR A 85 3.90 -4.27 -16.55
C THR A 85 3.10 -5.34 -17.28
N GLU A 86 3.75 -6.20 -18.08
CA GLU A 86 3.09 -7.34 -18.71
C GLU A 86 2.51 -8.30 -17.67
N ASN A 87 3.27 -8.56 -16.60
CA ASN A 87 2.81 -9.39 -15.49
C ASN A 87 1.59 -8.77 -14.80
N VAL A 88 1.58 -7.44 -14.60
CA VAL A 88 0.43 -6.72 -14.02
C VAL A 88 -0.81 -6.87 -14.91
N PHE A 89 -0.70 -6.67 -16.23
CA PHE A 89 -1.83 -6.86 -17.15
C PHE A 89 -2.37 -8.31 -17.15
N LYS A 90 -1.48 -9.30 -17.13
CA LYS A 90 -1.83 -10.73 -17.01
C LYS A 90 -2.56 -11.00 -15.69
N ALA A 91 -2.08 -10.45 -14.59
CA ALA A 91 -2.70 -10.59 -13.27
C ALA A 91 -4.10 -9.94 -13.21
N CYS A 92 -4.27 -8.75 -13.80
CA CYS A 92 -5.58 -8.11 -13.89
C CYS A 92 -6.56 -8.95 -14.74
N THR A 93 -6.10 -9.51 -15.86
CA THR A 93 -6.92 -10.41 -16.68
C THR A 93 -7.33 -11.67 -15.92
N GLU A 94 -6.40 -12.27 -15.19
CA GLU A 94 -6.66 -13.44 -14.34
C GLU A 94 -7.64 -13.11 -13.21
N PHE A 95 -7.52 -11.93 -12.58
CA PHE A 95 -8.49 -11.47 -11.58
C PHE A 95 -9.89 -11.35 -12.18
N LYS A 96 -10.03 -10.68 -13.34
CA LYS A 96 -11.31 -10.49 -14.04
C LYS A 96 -11.97 -11.81 -14.44
N LYS A 97 -11.19 -12.86 -14.73
CA LYS A 97 -11.71 -14.21 -15.00
C LYS A 97 -12.28 -14.90 -13.75
N ARG A 98 -11.71 -14.62 -12.57
CA ARG A 98 -12.00 -15.31 -11.31
C ARG A 98 -13.03 -14.62 -10.45
N PHE A 99 -13.14 -13.29 -10.56
CA PHE A 99 -13.98 -12.46 -9.70
C PHE A 99 -14.77 -11.46 -10.54
N THR A 100 -16.03 -11.26 -10.19
CA THR A 100 -16.99 -10.43 -10.95
C THR A 100 -17.16 -8.99 -10.39
N ARG A 101 -16.18 -8.45 -9.66
CA ARG A 101 -16.19 -8.49 -8.18
C ARG A 101 -14.99 -7.82 -7.51
N LEU A 102 -15.01 -6.51 -7.19
CA LEU A 102 -13.99 -5.89 -6.33
C LEU A 102 -14.57 -4.79 -5.43
N ASP A 103 -14.46 -4.97 -4.12
CA ASP A 103 -14.99 -4.04 -3.10
C ASP A 103 -13.91 -3.17 -2.46
N ALA A 104 -12.70 -3.71 -2.32
CA ALA A 104 -11.56 -2.93 -1.85
C ALA A 104 -10.24 -3.40 -2.48
N LEU A 105 -9.42 -2.44 -2.88
CA LEU A 105 -8.10 -2.64 -3.46
C LEU A 105 -7.06 -1.93 -2.60
N HIS A 106 -6.25 -2.71 -1.88
CA HIS A 106 -5.14 -2.19 -1.07
C HIS A 106 -3.86 -2.22 -1.89
N LEU A 107 -3.45 -1.05 -2.37
CA LEU A 107 -2.20 -0.79 -3.09
C LEU A 107 -1.06 -0.64 -2.07
N ASN A 108 -0.76 -1.74 -1.37
CA ASN A 108 0.15 -1.77 -0.22
C ASN A 108 1.59 -2.11 -0.60
N ALA A 109 1.80 -2.94 -1.62
CA ALA A 109 3.13 -3.38 -2.01
C ALA A 109 4.06 -2.19 -2.32
N GLY A 110 5.33 -2.37 -2.03
CA GLY A 110 6.34 -1.41 -2.43
C GLY A 110 7.73 -1.90 -2.08
N ILE A 111 8.71 -1.29 -2.74
CA ILE A 111 10.13 -1.53 -2.52
C ILE A 111 10.81 -0.25 -2.06
N LEU A 112 11.84 -0.44 -1.26
CA LEU A 112 12.82 0.55 -0.85
C LEU A 112 14.19 -0.13 -1.05
N PRO A 113 14.73 -0.12 -2.28
CA PRO A 113 16.06 -0.67 -2.55
C PRO A 113 17.11 0.13 -1.78
N CYS A 114 17.91 -0.55 -0.98
CA CYS A 114 18.96 0.06 -0.16
C CYS A 114 20.30 -0.60 -0.45
N THR A 115 21.34 0.21 -0.68
CA THR A 115 22.72 -0.29 -0.79
C THR A 115 23.30 -0.66 0.56
N ALA A 116 23.02 0.14 1.59
CA ALA A 116 23.57 -0.02 2.92
C ALA A 116 22.75 0.74 3.98
N MET A 117 22.95 0.36 5.23
CA MET A 117 22.53 1.14 6.39
C MET A 117 23.66 2.13 6.77
N ASP A 118 23.35 3.42 6.88
CA ASP A 118 24.29 4.48 7.29
C ASP A 118 24.02 4.91 8.73
N VAL A 119 24.31 4.00 9.66
CA VAL A 119 24.16 4.24 11.11
C VAL A 119 24.94 5.47 11.58
N PRO A 120 26.20 5.72 11.17
CA PRO A 120 26.93 6.91 11.58
C PRO A 120 26.23 8.22 11.17
N THR A 121 25.75 8.32 9.94
CA THR A 121 24.99 9.49 9.49
C THR A 121 23.67 9.63 10.25
N GLY A 122 22.94 8.53 10.45
CA GLY A 122 21.68 8.54 11.20
C GLY A 122 21.85 9.00 12.65
N ILE A 123 22.85 8.50 13.37
CA ILE A 123 23.17 8.94 14.73
C ILE A 123 23.60 10.41 14.75
N ARG A 124 24.46 10.83 13.82
CA ARG A 124 24.86 12.24 13.69
C ARG A 124 23.65 13.14 13.48
N ASN A 125 22.75 12.77 12.58
CA ASN A 125 21.53 13.53 12.30
C ASN A 125 20.58 13.54 13.50
N LEU A 126 20.49 12.45 14.26
CA LEU A 126 19.68 12.41 15.48
C LEU A 126 20.14 13.44 16.51
N ILE A 127 21.46 13.61 16.65
CA ILE A 127 22.05 14.58 17.60
C ILE A 127 22.00 16.01 17.04
N THR A 128 22.36 16.20 15.77
CA THR A 128 22.56 17.54 15.19
C THR A 128 21.29 18.14 14.58
N ARG A 129 20.33 17.30 14.15
CA ARG A 129 19.12 17.69 13.41
C ARG A 129 17.91 16.82 13.81
N PRO A 130 17.49 16.79 15.08
CA PRO A 130 16.42 15.90 15.55
C PRO A 130 15.07 16.14 14.84
N SER A 131 14.76 17.40 14.48
CA SER A 131 13.55 17.73 13.72
C SER A 131 13.58 17.17 12.30
N TYR A 132 14.74 17.15 11.65
CA TYR A 132 14.93 16.51 10.34
C TYR A 132 14.71 15.00 10.45
N VAL A 133 15.32 14.34 11.44
CA VAL A 133 15.13 12.90 11.65
C VAL A 133 13.67 12.52 11.88
N ALA A 134 12.94 13.34 12.65
CA ALA A 134 11.51 13.12 12.87
C ALA A 134 10.67 13.23 11.58
N GLN A 135 11.12 14.01 10.60
CA GLN A 135 10.41 14.21 9.32
C GLN A 135 10.82 13.21 8.25
N THR A 136 12.11 12.87 8.17
CA THR A 136 12.68 12.11 7.04
C THR A 136 13.00 10.66 7.38
N GLY A 137 12.91 10.28 8.65
CA GLY A 137 13.41 8.99 9.12
C GLY A 137 14.91 8.96 9.30
N GLY A 138 15.63 10.08 9.10
CA GLY A 138 16.99 10.32 9.58
C GLY A 138 18.13 9.78 8.73
N ASP A 139 17.88 9.40 7.48
CA ASP A 139 18.89 8.92 6.52
C ASP A 139 19.68 7.70 7.02
N PHE A 140 19.07 6.85 7.84
CA PHE A 140 19.68 5.59 8.27
C PHE A 140 19.88 4.62 7.10
N PHE A 141 19.30 4.88 5.93
CA PHE A 141 19.34 4.02 4.76
C PHE A 141 19.81 4.79 3.52
N LYS A 142 20.81 4.24 2.83
CA LYS A 142 21.22 4.74 1.52
C LYS A 142 20.42 4.03 0.43
N GLN A 143 19.55 4.78 -0.24
CA GLN A 143 18.71 4.25 -1.31
C GLN A 143 19.52 4.04 -2.59
N GLU A 144 19.14 3.03 -3.37
CA GLU A 144 19.68 2.88 -4.73
C GLU A 144 19.03 3.88 -5.68
N ILE A 145 19.84 4.59 -6.46
CA ILE A 145 19.41 5.63 -7.41
C ILE A 145 19.61 5.12 -8.83
N GLY A 146 18.68 5.43 -9.74
CA GLY A 146 18.83 5.11 -11.17
C GLY A 146 18.59 3.65 -11.53
N VAL A 147 18.08 2.82 -10.62
CA VAL A 147 17.76 1.41 -10.89
C VAL A 147 16.54 1.33 -11.79
N THR A 148 16.65 0.59 -12.90
CA THR A 148 15.59 0.44 -13.90
C THR A 148 15.09 -0.98 -14.05
N THR A 149 13.83 -1.12 -14.46
CA THR A 149 13.23 -2.39 -14.89
C THR A 149 13.69 -2.75 -16.30
N ALA A 150 13.41 -3.98 -16.74
CA ALA A 150 13.67 -4.41 -18.12
C ALA A 150 12.94 -3.54 -19.16
N GLU A 151 11.88 -2.84 -18.76
CA GLU A 151 11.05 -1.97 -19.60
C GLU A 151 11.52 -0.51 -19.58
N GLY A 152 12.64 -0.22 -18.92
CA GLY A 152 13.25 1.12 -18.87
C GLY A 152 12.59 2.09 -17.88
N LEU A 153 11.66 1.62 -17.05
CA LEU A 153 11.07 2.41 -15.96
C LEU A 153 11.98 2.37 -14.75
N SER A 154 11.99 3.41 -13.92
CA SER A 154 12.59 3.30 -12.58
C SER A 154 11.92 2.17 -11.80
N ALA A 155 12.71 1.31 -11.17
CA ALA A 155 12.21 0.14 -10.44
C ALA A 155 11.29 0.55 -9.29
N VAL A 156 11.63 1.62 -8.58
CA VAL A 156 10.83 2.15 -7.46
C VAL A 156 9.50 2.70 -7.97
N PHE A 157 9.52 3.47 -9.05
CA PHE A 157 8.30 3.99 -9.67
C PHE A 157 7.41 2.86 -10.20
N ALA A 158 7.98 1.88 -10.91
CA ALA A 158 7.24 0.74 -11.43
C ALA A 158 6.50 0.00 -10.31
N ALA A 159 7.22 -0.41 -9.27
CA ALA A 159 6.67 -1.22 -8.19
C ALA A 159 5.77 -0.46 -7.21
N ASN A 160 6.06 0.81 -6.90
CA ASN A 160 5.32 1.56 -5.89
C ASN A 160 4.13 2.34 -6.48
N VAL A 161 4.23 2.74 -7.75
CA VAL A 161 3.29 3.67 -8.40
C VAL A 161 2.65 3.04 -9.63
N PHE A 162 3.43 2.75 -10.68
CA PHE A 162 2.88 2.48 -12.00
C PHE A 162 2.12 1.15 -12.09
N GLY A 163 2.66 0.06 -11.53
CA GLY A 163 1.95 -1.21 -11.47
C GLY A 163 0.61 -1.09 -10.73
N HIS A 164 0.57 -0.31 -9.64
CA HIS A 164 -0.66 -0.02 -8.91
C HIS A 164 -1.64 0.86 -9.71
N TYR A 165 -1.14 1.82 -10.48
CA TYR A 165 -1.94 2.62 -11.38
C TYR A 165 -2.61 1.75 -12.45
N ILE A 166 -1.84 0.88 -13.13
CA ILE A 166 -2.36 -0.09 -14.10
C ILE A 166 -3.45 -0.95 -13.44
N MET A 167 -3.20 -1.51 -12.26
CA MET A 167 -4.20 -2.32 -11.56
C MET A 167 -5.49 -1.55 -11.28
N THR A 168 -5.38 -0.27 -10.88
CA THR A 168 -6.54 0.58 -10.60
C THR A 168 -7.38 0.78 -11.86
N LYS A 169 -6.74 1.11 -13.00
CA LYS A 169 -7.43 1.33 -14.28
C LYS A 169 -8.03 0.03 -14.85
N GLU A 170 -7.26 -1.05 -14.86
CA GLU A 170 -7.67 -2.33 -15.47
C GLU A 170 -8.74 -3.09 -14.68
N LEU A 171 -8.82 -2.87 -13.36
CA LEU A 171 -9.83 -3.48 -12.48
C LEU A 171 -11.04 -2.58 -12.24
N LEU A 172 -11.04 -1.35 -12.78
CA LEU A 172 -12.11 -0.38 -12.55
C LEU A 172 -13.49 -0.89 -12.96
N SER A 173 -13.58 -1.69 -14.03
CA SER A 173 -14.84 -2.30 -14.51
C SER A 173 -15.45 -3.32 -13.54
N HIS A 174 -14.66 -3.82 -12.59
CA HIS A 174 -15.08 -4.79 -11.58
C HIS A 174 -15.26 -4.15 -10.20
N MET A 175 -14.87 -2.88 -10.04
CA MET A 175 -15.09 -2.13 -8.82
C MET A 175 -16.57 -1.82 -8.67
N THR A 176 -17.15 -2.18 -7.54
CA THR A 176 -18.57 -1.93 -7.29
C THR A 176 -18.82 -0.50 -6.83
N PRO A 177 -20.05 0.02 -6.95
CA PRO A 177 -20.40 1.28 -6.30
C PRO A 177 -20.08 1.24 -4.80
N GLY A 178 -19.37 2.24 -4.31
CA GLY A 178 -18.83 2.32 -2.96
C GLY A 178 -17.47 1.63 -2.75
N ALA A 179 -16.86 1.07 -3.80
CA ALA A 179 -15.55 0.43 -3.71
C ALA A 179 -14.45 1.41 -3.28
N ARG A 180 -13.40 0.86 -2.66
CA ARG A 180 -12.37 1.63 -1.98
C ARG A 180 -10.98 1.25 -2.51
N VAL A 181 -10.26 2.21 -3.05
CA VAL A 181 -8.85 2.04 -3.44
C VAL A 181 -7.98 2.72 -2.40
N LEU A 182 -7.12 1.96 -1.72
CA LEU A 182 -6.29 2.44 -0.63
C LEU A 182 -4.83 2.47 -1.05
N TRP A 183 -4.26 3.66 -1.24
CA TRP A 183 -2.87 3.85 -1.64
C TRP A 183 -1.97 4.07 -0.44
N PHE A 184 -0.96 3.21 -0.26
CA PHE A 184 -0.06 3.31 0.88
C PHE A 184 1.08 4.32 0.64
N SER A 185 1.02 5.42 1.39
CA SER A 185 2.06 6.45 1.52
C SER A 185 2.92 6.25 2.79
N SER A 186 3.81 7.20 3.06
CA SER A 186 4.64 7.33 4.24
C SER A 186 4.51 8.75 4.79
N THR A 187 4.66 8.95 6.11
CA THR A 187 4.73 10.31 6.66
C THR A 187 5.95 11.08 6.16
N THR A 188 7.01 10.37 5.77
CA THR A 188 8.25 10.96 5.19
C THR A 188 8.04 11.55 3.79
N ALA A 189 6.98 11.15 3.09
CA ALA A 189 6.62 11.66 1.76
C ALA A 189 6.24 13.14 1.76
N SER A 190 5.84 13.67 2.93
CA SER A 190 5.46 15.08 3.10
C SER A 190 6.65 16.05 3.01
N THR A 191 7.89 15.55 3.03
CA THR A 191 9.12 16.35 2.95
C THR A 191 9.27 16.94 1.54
N PRO A 192 9.12 18.27 1.35
CA PRO A 192 9.08 18.87 0.01
C PRO A 192 10.36 18.67 -0.79
N ALA A 193 11.51 18.61 -0.12
CA ALA A 193 12.82 18.45 -0.75
C ALA A 193 13.03 17.10 -1.45
N PHE A 194 12.19 16.10 -1.19
CA PHE A 194 12.37 14.75 -1.72
C PHE A 194 11.58 14.48 -3.01
N PHE A 195 10.77 15.43 -3.46
CA PHE A 195 9.93 15.27 -4.64
C PHE A 195 10.21 16.34 -5.69
N ASP A 196 10.52 15.90 -6.91
CA ASP A 196 10.66 16.73 -8.09
C ASP A 196 9.66 16.26 -9.15
N ALA A 197 8.73 17.13 -9.52
CA ALA A 197 7.71 16.81 -10.53
C ALA A 197 8.31 16.55 -11.92
N THR A 198 9.50 17.07 -12.22
CA THR A 198 10.20 16.81 -13.49
C THR A 198 10.87 15.43 -13.53
N ASP A 199 11.03 14.79 -12.37
CA ASP A 199 11.50 13.42 -12.18
C ASP A 199 10.39 12.55 -11.58
N TYR A 200 9.20 12.58 -12.16
CA TYR A 200 8.03 11.83 -11.64
C TYR A 200 8.26 10.31 -11.60
N GLN A 201 9.21 9.78 -12.37
CA GLN A 201 9.61 8.37 -12.29
C GLN A 201 10.65 8.11 -11.18
N CYS A 202 11.07 9.11 -10.41
CA CYS A 202 11.99 8.93 -9.29
C CYS A 202 13.31 8.26 -9.71
N LEU A 203 13.90 8.70 -10.82
CA LEU A 203 15.10 8.07 -11.39
C LEU A 203 16.39 8.76 -10.94
N LYS A 204 16.35 10.08 -10.74
CA LYS A 204 17.52 10.93 -10.51
C LYS A 204 17.64 11.40 -9.06
N GLY A 205 16.50 11.61 -8.39
CA GLY A 205 16.48 12.06 -7.00
C GLY A 205 17.19 11.11 -6.04
N ASP A 206 17.68 11.65 -4.92
CA ASP A 206 18.38 10.90 -3.86
C ASP A 206 17.46 10.18 -2.88
N HIS A 207 16.15 10.47 -2.94
CA HIS A 207 15.09 9.85 -2.14
C HIS A 207 13.99 9.24 -3.03
N PRO A 208 14.31 8.26 -3.89
CA PRO A 208 13.36 7.72 -4.85
C PRO A 208 12.13 7.09 -4.18
N TYR A 209 12.28 6.48 -2.98
CA TYR A 209 11.15 5.95 -2.23
C TYR A 209 10.18 7.04 -1.79
N GLU A 210 10.65 8.06 -1.07
CA GLU A 210 9.82 9.19 -0.62
C GLU A 210 9.17 9.91 -1.80
N SER A 211 9.94 10.14 -2.87
CA SER A 211 9.44 10.72 -4.12
C SER A 211 8.28 9.88 -4.69
N SER A 212 8.44 8.55 -4.74
CA SER A 212 7.38 7.65 -5.21
C SER A 212 6.13 7.70 -4.32
N LYS A 213 6.30 7.77 -3.00
CA LYS A 213 5.20 7.87 -2.03
C LYS A 213 4.49 9.20 -2.15
N ARG A 214 5.21 10.28 -2.42
CA ARG A 214 4.64 11.59 -2.70
C ARG A 214 3.81 11.58 -3.99
N LEU A 215 4.30 10.91 -5.04
CA LEU A 215 3.53 10.74 -6.27
C LEU A 215 2.24 9.92 -6.02
N CYS A 216 2.30 8.87 -5.19
CA CYS A 216 1.10 8.12 -4.80
C CYS A 216 0.02 9.03 -4.18
N GLU A 217 0.39 9.97 -3.30
CA GLU A 217 -0.55 10.92 -2.68
C GLU A 217 -1.22 11.80 -3.73
N ILE A 218 -0.42 12.36 -4.64
CA ILE A 218 -0.88 13.24 -5.71
C ILE A 218 -1.86 12.49 -6.62
N LEU A 219 -1.48 11.30 -7.09
CA LEU A 219 -2.33 10.50 -7.98
C LEU A 219 -3.60 10.03 -7.28
N ALA A 220 -3.53 9.62 -6.01
CA ALA A 220 -4.70 9.16 -5.27
C ALA A 220 -5.77 10.26 -5.12
N VAL A 221 -5.37 11.50 -4.81
CA VAL A 221 -6.29 12.64 -4.72
C VAL A 221 -6.94 12.91 -6.08
N GLN A 222 -6.14 12.97 -7.15
CA GLN A 222 -6.67 13.24 -8.48
C GLN A 222 -7.61 12.12 -8.97
N LEU A 223 -7.22 10.87 -8.79
CA LEU A 223 -8.06 9.71 -9.13
C LEU A 223 -9.35 9.68 -8.31
N ASN A 224 -9.34 10.14 -7.06
CA ASN A 224 -10.59 10.24 -6.30
C ASN A 224 -11.57 11.21 -6.98
N HIS A 225 -11.09 12.32 -7.52
CA HIS A 225 -11.95 13.25 -8.27
C HIS A 225 -12.50 12.62 -9.55
N GLU A 226 -11.65 11.95 -10.35
CA GLU A 226 -12.06 11.29 -11.59
C GLU A 226 -13.05 10.14 -11.36
N LEU A 227 -12.82 9.35 -10.31
CA LEU A 227 -13.58 8.12 -10.06
C LEU A 227 -14.85 8.33 -9.23
N ARG A 228 -15.09 9.57 -8.76
CA ARG A 228 -16.28 9.93 -7.99
C ARG A 228 -17.58 9.66 -8.76
N GLU A 229 -17.58 9.90 -10.08
CA GLU A 229 -18.74 9.63 -10.95
C GLU A 229 -19.11 8.14 -10.99
N LYS A 230 -18.13 7.25 -10.79
CA LYS A 230 -18.32 5.80 -10.71
C LYS A 230 -18.61 5.32 -9.28
N ASN A 231 -18.74 6.25 -8.33
CA ASN A 231 -18.85 5.96 -6.89
C ASN A 231 -17.71 5.08 -6.37
N VAL A 232 -16.48 5.29 -6.86
CA VAL A 232 -15.27 4.65 -6.33
C VAL A 232 -14.49 5.70 -5.55
N ASN A 233 -14.09 5.35 -4.34
CA ASN A 233 -13.40 6.25 -3.41
C ASN A 233 -11.92 5.86 -3.33
N VAL A 234 -11.03 6.82 -3.48
CA VAL A 234 -9.58 6.62 -3.42
C VAL A 234 -9.03 7.37 -2.21
N PHE A 235 -8.30 6.67 -1.36
CA PHE A 235 -7.75 7.23 -0.12
C PHE A 235 -6.26 6.99 -0.01
N VAL A 236 -5.57 7.93 0.63
CA VAL A 236 -4.17 7.79 1.03
C VAL A 236 -4.10 7.25 2.45
N VAL A 237 -3.29 6.22 2.66
CA VAL A 237 -3.15 5.53 3.94
C VAL A 237 -1.68 5.48 4.35
N SER A 238 -1.39 5.66 5.64
CA SER A 238 -0.06 5.40 6.20
C SER A 238 -0.14 4.37 7.34
N PRO A 239 0.71 3.33 7.34
CA PRO A 239 0.74 2.33 8.40
C PRO A 239 1.50 2.80 9.65
N GLY A 240 2.11 3.99 9.61
CA GLY A 240 3.11 4.40 10.60
C GLY A 240 4.33 3.49 10.64
N ASN A 241 5.12 3.64 11.69
CA ASN A 241 6.35 2.90 11.92
C ASN A 241 6.05 1.48 12.38
N CYS A 242 6.19 0.53 11.46
CA CYS A 242 6.06 -0.90 11.71
C CYS A 242 7.39 -1.60 11.41
N TYR A 243 7.77 -2.53 12.28
CA TYR A 243 8.81 -3.50 11.96
C TYR A 243 8.24 -4.53 10.98
N THR A 244 8.79 -4.57 9.76
CA THR A 244 8.28 -5.40 8.65
C THR A 244 9.28 -6.44 8.16
N GLY A 245 10.49 -6.48 8.73
CA GLY A 245 11.56 -7.40 8.31
C GLY A 245 12.07 -7.15 6.89
N LEU A 246 11.80 -5.98 6.30
CA LEU A 246 12.15 -5.64 4.91
C LEU A 246 13.64 -5.73 4.60
N MET A 247 14.50 -5.60 5.62
CA MET A 247 15.93 -5.35 5.43
C MET A 247 16.85 -6.54 5.71
N GLY A 248 16.33 -7.66 6.23
CA GLY A 248 17.12 -8.88 6.45
C GLY A 248 18.40 -8.70 7.27
N GLN A 249 18.37 -7.85 8.30
CA GLN A 249 19.56 -7.35 9.02
C GLN A 249 20.04 -8.29 10.15
N GLY A 250 19.31 -9.37 10.41
CA GLY A 250 19.63 -10.37 11.43
C GLY A 250 18.94 -10.10 12.77
N ALA A 251 18.72 -11.17 13.52
CA ALA A 251 17.82 -11.19 14.69
C ALA A 251 18.15 -10.17 15.79
N VAL A 252 19.42 -9.83 15.97
CA VAL A 252 19.85 -8.84 16.98
C VAL A 252 19.41 -7.43 16.59
N ILE A 253 19.66 -7.03 15.34
CA ILE A 253 19.28 -5.71 14.85
C ILE A 253 17.75 -5.59 14.81
N ASP A 254 17.07 -6.65 14.39
CA ASP A 254 15.62 -6.74 14.40
C ASP A 254 15.04 -6.51 15.80
N MET A 255 15.62 -7.16 16.82
CA MET A 255 15.23 -6.96 18.22
C MET A 255 15.47 -5.51 18.66
N CYS A 256 16.62 -4.93 18.34
CA CYS A 256 16.93 -3.53 18.68
C CYS A 256 15.93 -2.56 18.06
N ILE A 257 15.57 -2.75 16.79
CA ILE A 257 14.56 -1.91 16.11
C ILE A 257 13.21 -2.01 16.82
N VAL A 258 12.76 -3.23 17.17
CA VAL A 258 11.49 -3.43 17.88
C VAL A 258 11.50 -2.74 19.25
N VAL A 259 12.60 -2.85 20.00
CA VAL A 259 12.77 -2.16 21.29
C VAL A 259 12.71 -0.65 21.12
N VAL A 260 13.42 -0.09 20.12
CA VAL A 260 13.40 1.34 19.83
C VAL A 260 11.99 1.80 19.48
N LEU A 261 11.26 1.08 18.63
CA LEU A 261 9.87 1.43 18.28
C LEU A 261 8.94 1.40 19.51
N HIS A 262 9.13 0.46 20.44
CA HIS A 262 8.40 0.44 21.70
C HIS A 262 8.74 1.63 22.60
N LEU A 263 10.02 2.01 22.71
CA LEU A 263 10.44 3.19 23.46
C LEU A 263 9.85 4.47 22.85
N MET A 264 9.93 4.63 21.54
CA MET A 264 9.32 5.75 20.81
C MET A 264 7.81 5.83 21.07
N ARG A 265 7.12 4.68 21.06
CA ARG A 265 5.69 4.60 21.41
C ARG A 265 5.41 5.02 22.85
N LEU A 266 6.24 4.62 23.82
CA LEU A 266 6.10 5.05 25.22
C LEU A 266 6.32 6.55 25.40
N LEU A 267 7.17 7.15 24.57
CA LEU A 267 7.43 8.58 24.51
C LEU A 267 6.39 9.37 23.70
N TYR A 268 5.21 8.78 23.42
CA TYR A 268 4.11 9.40 22.69
C TYR A 268 4.47 9.85 21.26
N ILE A 269 5.49 9.25 20.63
CA ILE A 269 5.79 9.51 19.22
C ILE A 269 4.69 8.88 18.35
N SER A 270 3.98 9.74 17.61
CA SER A 270 2.92 9.39 16.66
C SER A 270 3.31 8.23 15.75
N GLY A 271 2.38 7.33 15.49
CA GLY A 271 2.51 6.31 14.45
C GLY A 271 3.44 5.14 14.77
N CYS A 272 3.93 5.00 16.01
CA CYS A 272 4.83 3.89 16.40
C CYS A 272 4.06 2.58 16.62
N ASN A 273 3.52 2.01 15.54
CA ASN A 273 2.67 0.82 15.55
C ASN A 273 3.40 -0.46 15.95
N VAL A 274 4.72 -0.51 15.76
CA VAL A 274 5.63 -1.63 16.05
C VAL A 274 5.35 -2.86 15.19
N SER A 275 4.13 -3.40 15.24
CA SER A 275 3.73 -4.58 14.49
C SER A 275 2.95 -4.22 13.23
N PRO A 276 3.10 -4.98 12.14
CA PRO A 276 2.31 -4.79 10.94
C PRO A 276 0.79 -4.90 11.16
N ARG A 277 0.35 -5.74 12.10
CA ARG A 277 -1.06 -5.86 12.49
C ARG A 277 -1.63 -4.55 13.06
N ASN A 278 -0.82 -3.79 13.80
CA ASN A 278 -1.23 -2.47 14.30
C ASN A 278 -1.22 -1.42 13.18
N GLY A 279 -0.24 -1.49 12.27
CA GLY A 279 -0.18 -0.64 11.07
C GLY A 279 -1.34 -0.86 10.08
N ALA A 280 -2.12 -1.93 10.25
CA ALA A 280 -3.35 -2.16 9.51
C ALA A 280 -4.57 -1.42 10.08
N THR A 281 -4.42 -0.53 11.07
CA THR A 281 -5.57 0.15 11.69
C THR A 281 -6.34 1.05 10.71
N ALA A 282 -5.66 2.02 10.09
CA ALA A 282 -6.27 2.92 9.10
C ALA A 282 -6.87 2.21 7.88
N PRO A 283 -6.20 1.24 7.22
CA PRO A 283 -6.80 0.56 6.07
C PRO A 283 -8.03 -0.27 6.46
N ILE A 284 -8.08 -0.83 7.67
CA ILE A 284 -9.25 -1.59 8.15
C ILE A 284 -10.40 -0.66 8.49
N TYR A 285 -10.13 0.46 9.16
CA TYR A 285 -11.13 1.51 9.38
C TYR A 285 -11.79 1.91 8.06
N LEU A 286 -10.97 2.25 7.06
CA LEU A 286 -11.45 2.64 5.74
C LEU A 286 -12.15 1.51 4.99
N THR A 287 -11.86 0.22 5.26
CA THR A 287 -12.45 -0.90 4.50
C THR A 287 -13.71 -1.48 5.12
N ASN A 288 -13.83 -1.44 6.45
CA ASN A 288 -14.87 -2.17 7.19
C ASN A 288 -15.67 -1.32 8.18
N GLU A 289 -15.09 -0.25 8.72
CA GLU A 289 -15.71 0.50 9.83
C GLU A 289 -16.44 1.76 9.35
N VAL A 290 -16.05 2.30 8.18
CA VAL A 290 -16.75 3.41 7.52
C VAL A 290 -17.92 2.88 6.70
N THR A 291 -19.12 3.39 6.96
CA THR A 291 -20.34 3.07 6.19
C THR A 291 -20.42 3.87 4.90
N ASP A 292 -20.38 5.20 5.00
CA ASP A 292 -20.37 6.11 3.85
C ASP A 292 -18.95 6.65 3.57
N ALA A 293 -18.25 5.98 2.67
CA ALA A 293 -16.91 6.39 2.24
C ALA A 293 -16.93 7.72 1.47
N SER A 294 -18.04 8.07 0.81
CA SER A 294 -18.11 9.30 0.00
C SER A 294 -18.13 10.58 0.85
N SER A 295 -18.48 10.46 2.13
CA SER A 295 -18.42 11.55 3.12
C SER A 295 -17.01 11.89 3.59
N LEU A 296 -16.03 11.01 3.32
CA LEU A 296 -14.66 11.18 3.77
C LEU A 296 -13.87 12.09 2.83
N SER A 297 -12.98 12.90 3.39
CA SER A 297 -12.11 13.77 2.61
C SER A 297 -11.02 12.95 1.91
N PRO A 298 -10.80 13.15 0.60
CA PRO A 298 -9.68 12.55 -0.11
C PRO A 298 -8.36 13.29 0.14
N ASP A 299 -8.40 14.54 0.60
CA ASP A 299 -7.25 15.45 0.75
C ASP A 299 -6.45 15.24 2.05
N VAL A 300 -6.63 14.09 2.69
CA VAL A 300 -5.96 13.75 3.95
C VAL A 300 -5.31 12.38 3.88
N LEU A 301 -4.18 12.26 4.59
CA LEU A 301 -3.54 11.00 4.88
C LEU A 301 -4.20 10.36 6.11
N TYR A 302 -4.79 9.18 5.92
CA TYR A 302 -5.33 8.36 7.01
C TYR A 302 -4.18 7.56 7.64
N HIS A 303 -3.71 8.02 8.79
CA HIS A 303 -2.55 7.49 9.48
C HIS A 303 -2.96 6.55 10.63
N SER A 304 -2.38 5.35 10.65
CA SER A 304 -2.57 4.39 11.73
C SER A 304 -1.84 4.86 12.97
N GLU A 305 -2.58 5.05 14.06
CA GLU A 305 -2.05 5.47 15.35
C GLU A 305 -2.20 4.38 16.40
N ILE A 306 -1.31 4.42 17.39
CA ILE A 306 -1.40 3.61 18.58
C ILE A 306 -0.97 4.41 19.81
N SER A 307 -1.76 4.35 20.86
CA SER A 307 -1.41 4.97 22.14
C SER A 307 -0.27 4.21 22.83
N PRO A 308 0.43 4.82 23.81
CA PRO A 308 1.43 4.11 24.62
C PRO A 308 0.88 2.80 25.20
N LEU A 309 -0.37 2.82 25.68
CA LEU A 309 -1.06 1.66 26.26
C LEU A 309 -1.64 0.67 25.23
N GLY A 310 -1.64 1.01 23.93
CA GLY A 310 -1.98 0.07 22.85
C GLY A 310 -3.36 0.24 22.25
N SER A 311 -4.06 1.33 22.60
CA SER A 311 -5.32 1.69 21.95
C SER A 311 -5.03 2.18 20.53
N ARG A 312 -5.65 1.52 19.55
CA ARG A 312 -5.50 1.84 18.13
C ARG A 312 -6.49 2.92 17.72
N SER A 313 -6.07 3.85 16.87
CA SER A 313 -6.94 4.88 16.30
C SER A 313 -6.47 5.30 14.91
N VAL A 314 -7.27 6.13 14.24
CA VAL A 314 -6.92 6.72 12.95
C VAL A 314 -6.81 8.22 13.10
N LYS A 315 -5.65 8.76 12.74
CA LYS A 315 -5.40 10.21 12.69
C LYS A 315 -5.43 10.67 11.25
N ARG A 316 -6.10 11.79 11.00
CA ARG A 316 -6.15 12.44 9.69
C ARG A 316 -5.07 13.50 9.67
N LEU A 317 -4.10 13.37 8.76
CA LEU A 317 -3.02 14.33 8.57
C LEU A 317 -3.27 15.07 7.25
N PRO A 318 -3.09 16.40 7.19
CA PRO A 318 -3.22 17.13 5.92
C PRO A 318 -2.16 16.65 4.94
N LEU A 319 -2.54 16.47 3.68
CA LEU A 319 -1.58 16.26 2.60
C LEU A 319 -0.95 17.61 2.23
N SER A 320 0.36 17.65 2.02
CA SER A 320 1.04 18.86 1.55
C SER A 320 0.50 19.24 0.16
N SER A 321 0.29 20.53 -0.10
CA SER A 321 -0.01 21.03 -1.46
C SER A 321 1.29 21.20 -2.26
N LEU A 322 1.19 21.18 -3.59
CA LEU A 322 2.27 21.65 -4.47
C LEU A 322 2.12 23.15 -4.70
N GLU A 323 3.24 23.86 -4.89
CA GLU A 323 3.25 25.31 -5.14
C GLU A 323 2.40 25.71 -6.35
N ASN A 324 2.51 24.93 -7.44
CA ASN A 324 1.70 25.12 -8.63
C ASN A 324 0.48 24.17 -8.60
N PRO A 325 -0.76 24.70 -8.55
CA PRO A 325 -1.97 23.89 -8.45
C PRO A 325 -2.28 23.09 -9.72
N LYS A 326 -1.62 23.37 -10.85
CA LYS A 326 -1.78 22.59 -12.10
C LYS A 326 -0.89 21.35 -12.16
N THR A 327 0.17 21.30 -11.36
CA THR A 327 1.14 20.18 -11.37
C THR A 327 0.50 18.83 -11.11
N PRO A 328 -0.43 18.66 -10.13
CA PRO A 328 -1.12 17.38 -9.92
C PRO A 328 -1.83 16.83 -11.16
N VAL A 329 -2.55 17.69 -11.88
CA VAL A 329 -3.28 17.30 -13.11
C VAL A 329 -2.30 16.91 -14.22
N HIS A 330 -1.20 17.64 -14.36
CA HIS A 330 -0.17 17.32 -15.36
C HIS A 330 0.51 15.98 -15.06
N LEU A 331 0.87 15.72 -13.80
CA LEU A 331 1.48 14.45 -13.39
C LEU A 331 0.54 13.27 -13.64
N LEU A 332 -0.76 13.41 -13.34
CA LEU A 332 -1.74 12.38 -13.66
C LEU A 332 -1.79 12.11 -15.17
N GLN A 333 -1.83 13.17 -15.99
CA GLN A 333 -1.82 13.01 -17.45
C GLN A 333 -0.57 12.29 -17.94
N GLN A 334 0.62 12.62 -17.43
CA GLN A 334 1.86 11.94 -17.80
C GLN A 334 1.82 10.43 -17.46
N VAL A 335 1.24 10.08 -16.31
CA VAL A 335 1.08 8.68 -15.90
C VAL A 335 0.01 7.97 -16.73
N GLU A 336 -1.09 8.64 -17.08
CA GLU A 336 -2.13 8.11 -17.98
C GLU A 336 -1.59 7.88 -19.39
N ASP A 337 -0.84 8.83 -19.97
CA ASP A 337 -0.22 8.69 -21.29
C ASP A 337 0.75 7.50 -21.33
N LEU A 338 1.56 7.35 -20.26
CA LEU A 338 2.44 6.21 -20.08
C LEU A 338 1.63 4.90 -19.99
N TYR A 339 0.56 4.88 -19.20
CA TYR A 339 -0.34 3.74 -19.10
C TYR A 339 -0.93 3.35 -20.45
N LEU A 340 -1.46 4.30 -21.22
CA LEU A 340 -2.03 4.05 -22.55
C LEU A 340 -0.99 3.47 -23.51
N SER A 341 0.24 4.00 -23.50
CA SER A 341 1.35 3.46 -24.31
C SER A 341 1.67 2.01 -23.95
N PHE A 342 1.75 1.68 -22.66
CA PHE A 342 2.01 0.31 -22.21
C PHE A 342 0.81 -0.62 -22.43
N ARG A 343 -0.42 -0.13 -22.32
CA ARG A 343 -1.64 -0.88 -22.63
C ARG A 343 -1.71 -1.23 -24.11
N GLU A 344 -1.39 -0.28 -24.99
CA GLU A 344 -1.33 -0.52 -26.45
C GLU A 344 -0.31 -1.62 -26.77
N LYS A 345 0.88 -1.57 -26.17
CA LYS A 345 1.88 -2.66 -26.30
C LYS A 345 1.34 -3.99 -25.78
N ALA A 346 0.62 -4.00 -24.65
CA ALA A 346 0.04 -5.22 -24.11
C ALA A 346 -1.05 -5.82 -25.03
N VAL A 347 -1.85 -4.97 -25.69
CA VAL A 347 -2.82 -5.40 -26.71
C VAL A 347 -2.08 -5.96 -27.93
N HIS A 348 -1.06 -5.25 -28.43
CA HIS A 348 -0.25 -5.68 -29.57
C HIS A 348 0.42 -7.04 -29.32
N ASN A 349 0.94 -7.26 -28.10
CA ASN A 349 1.58 -8.51 -27.68
C ASN A 349 0.58 -9.62 -27.34
N GLY A 350 -0.74 -9.39 -27.49
CA GLY A 350 -1.78 -10.38 -27.22
C GLY A 350 -1.95 -10.73 -25.73
N ILE A 351 -1.48 -9.86 -24.83
CA ILE A 351 -1.56 -10.07 -23.38
C ILE A 351 -2.96 -9.78 -22.87
N ILE A 352 -3.58 -8.73 -23.41
CA ILE A 352 -4.96 -8.32 -23.13
C ILE A 352 -5.70 -8.11 -24.44
N SER A 353 -7.03 -8.23 -24.40
CA SER A 353 -7.89 -7.85 -25.53
C SER A 353 -7.91 -6.32 -25.70
N ALA A 354 -8.09 -5.87 -26.94
CA ALA A 354 -8.21 -4.45 -27.30
C ALA A 354 -9.22 -3.70 -26.43
#